data_AF-A0AA40HWC6-F1
#
_entry.id   AF-A0AA40HWC6-F1
#
_cell.length_a   1.000
_cell.length_b   1.000
_cell.length_c   1.000
_cell.angle_alpha   90.00
_cell.angle_beta   90.00
_cell.angle_gamma   90.00
#
_symmetry.space_group_name_H-M   'P 1'
#
loop_
_entity.id
_entity.type
_entity.pdbx_description
1 polymer ?
#
loop_
_entity_poly.entity_id
_entity_poly.type
_entity_poly.pdbx_seq_one_letter_code
_entity_poly.pdbx_strand_id
1 'polypeptide(L)'
;MKSFWMKTVGYDPIISPEVSASFSVQQLPLEEIWPLCDFITVHTPLLPSRTGLLNDSTFALCKKGMRGIVDKGALLRALQSGKCEGAALFAFMEEPPRDHALVDHENVISCPLLDASTKKA
;
A
#
# COMPACT_ATOMS: atom_id res chain seq x y z
N MET A 1 -2.22 -14.27 -0.83
CA MET A 1 -2.00 -14.18 0.64
C MET A 1 -2.84 -15.14 1.47
N LYS A 2 -4.05 -15.54 1.04
CA LYS A 2 -4.88 -16.51 1.80
C LYS A 2 -4.18 -17.85 2.08
N SER A 3 -3.41 -18.40 1.14
CA SER A 3 -2.62 -19.62 1.34
C SER A 3 -1.52 -19.52 2.41
N PHE A 4 -1.17 -18.30 2.80
CA PHE A 4 -0.23 -18.00 3.89
C PHE A 4 -0.97 -17.69 5.21
N TRP A 5 -2.26 -18.06 5.29
CA TRP A 5 -3.11 -17.87 6.48
C TRP A 5 -3.27 -16.43 6.96
N MET A 6 -3.10 -15.47 6.05
CA MET A 6 -3.41 -14.07 6.32
C MET A 6 -4.91 -13.82 6.28
N LYS A 7 -5.40 -13.04 7.25
CA LYS A 7 -6.75 -12.46 7.18
C LYS A 7 -6.77 -11.35 6.13
N THR A 8 -7.61 -11.50 5.12
CA THR A 8 -7.75 -10.54 4.01
C THR A 8 -8.97 -9.64 4.22
N VAL A 9 -8.71 -8.38 4.55
CA VAL A 9 -9.70 -7.28 4.57
C VAL A 9 -9.39 -6.31 3.43
N GLY A 10 -10.39 -5.59 2.95
CA GLY A 10 -10.20 -4.64 1.85
C GLY A 10 -11.37 -3.67 1.69
N TYR A 11 -11.23 -2.76 0.73
CA TYR A 11 -12.24 -1.78 0.38
C TYR A 11 -12.20 -1.54 -1.12
N ASP A 12 -13.35 -1.62 -1.79
CA ASP A 12 -13.50 -1.18 -3.17
C ASP A 12 -14.92 -0.60 -3.36
N PRO A 13 -15.05 0.67 -3.82
CA PRO A 13 -16.36 1.31 -3.96
C PRO A 13 -17.21 0.74 -5.11
N ILE A 14 -16.63 -0.08 -5.98
CA ILE A 14 -17.30 -0.66 -7.17
C ILE A 14 -17.77 -2.10 -6.88
N ILE A 15 -17.01 -2.85 -6.09
CA ILE A 15 -17.27 -4.27 -5.82
C ILE A 15 -18.23 -4.42 -4.65
N SER A 16 -19.29 -5.19 -4.81
CA SER A 16 -20.21 -5.47 -3.70
C SER A 16 -19.56 -6.37 -2.63
N PRO A 17 -19.96 -6.25 -1.34
CA PRO A 17 -19.44 -7.10 -0.27
C PRO A 17 -19.59 -8.61 -0.53
N GLU A 18 -20.68 -9.00 -1.20
CA GLU A 18 -20.97 -10.39 -1.58
C GLU A 18 -19.96 -10.92 -2.60
N VAL A 19 -19.65 -10.11 -3.61
CA VAL A 19 -18.64 -10.45 -4.63
C VAL A 19 -17.28 -10.59 -3.97
N SER A 20 -16.87 -9.66 -3.10
CA SER A 20 -15.60 -9.79 -2.37
C SER A 20 -15.53 -11.00 -1.45
N ALA A 21 -16.65 -11.37 -0.81
CA ALA A 21 -16.71 -12.53 0.05
C ALA A 21 -16.49 -13.84 -0.75
N SER A 22 -16.94 -13.91 -2.00
CA SER A 22 -16.74 -15.08 -2.87
C SER A 22 -15.26 -15.43 -3.08
N PHE A 23 -14.36 -14.43 -3.07
CA PHE A 23 -12.91 -14.61 -3.09
C PHE A 23 -12.25 -14.31 -1.74
N SER A 24 -13.02 -14.40 -0.66
CA SER A 24 -12.55 -14.35 0.74
C SER A 24 -11.92 -13.04 1.18
N VAL A 25 -12.34 -11.92 0.62
CA VAL A 25 -11.99 -10.57 1.11
C VAL A 25 -13.17 -10.03 1.90
N GLN A 26 -12.95 -9.73 3.17
CA GLN A 26 -13.96 -9.04 3.99
C GLN A 26 -13.88 -7.55 3.70
N GLN A 27 -14.94 -6.99 3.13
CA GLN A 27 -15.03 -5.54 2.92
C GLN A 27 -15.43 -4.81 4.21
N LEU A 28 -14.71 -3.72 4.49
CA LEU A 28 -14.94 -2.84 5.63
C LEU A 28 -14.78 -1.37 5.19
N PRO A 29 -15.37 -0.40 5.91
CA PRO A 29 -15.03 1.00 5.74
C PRO A 29 -13.53 1.24 5.93
N LEU A 30 -12.93 2.15 5.14
CA LEU A 30 -11.48 2.43 5.19
C LEU A 30 -10.98 2.74 6.61
N GLU A 31 -11.74 3.52 7.37
CA GLU A 31 -11.44 3.89 8.76
C GLU A 31 -11.32 2.70 9.71
N GLU A 32 -12.03 1.61 9.44
CA GLU A 32 -11.94 0.36 10.21
C GLU A 32 -10.77 -0.52 9.74
N ILE A 33 -10.28 -0.35 8.51
CA ILE A 33 -9.20 -1.15 7.94
C ILE A 33 -7.85 -0.76 8.52
N TRP A 34 -7.55 0.54 8.59
CA TRP A 34 -6.25 1.05 9.05
C TRP A 34 -5.75 0.43 10.37
N PRO A 35 -6.55 0.41 11.46
CA PRO A 35 -6.09 -0.16 12.73
C PRO A 35 -5.94 -1.70 12.72
N LEU A 36 -6.43 -2.39 11.69
CA LEU A 36 -6.40 -3.86 11.60
C LEU A 36 -5.18 -4.37 10.83
N CYS A 37 -4.67 -3.61 9.87
CA CYS A 37 -3.67 -4.08 8.91
C CYS A 37 -2.24 -4.07 9.46
N ASP A 38 -1.56 -5.21 9.35
CA ASP A 38 -0.10 -5.31 9.50
C ASP A 38 0.60 -5.04 8.15
N PHE A 39 -0.07 -5.39 7.05
CA PHE A 39 0.36 -5.15 5.68
C PHE A 39 -0.75 -4.45 4.88
N ILE A 40 -0.38 -3.43 4.12
CA ILE A 40 -1.29 -2.70 3.23
C ILE A 40 -0.73 -2.72 1.81
N THR A 41 -1.57 -3.10 0.85
CA THR A 41 -1.27 -3.04 -0.58
C THR A 41 -2.37 -2.27 -1.29
N VAL A 42 -1.99 -1.45 -2.28
CA VAL A 42 -2.92 -0.61 -3.03
C VAL A 42 -2.95 -1.10 -4.48
N HIS A 43 -4.13 -1.51 -4.94
CA HIS A 43 -4.37 -1.99 -6.30
C HIS A 43 -5.45 -1.15 -6.99
N THR A 44 -5.27 0.18 -6.93
CA THR A 44 -6.21 1.12 -7.52
C THR A 44 -5.54 1.89 -8.66
N PRO A 45 -6.27 2.22 -9.73
CA PRO A 45 -5.77 3.17 -10.73
C PRO A 45 -5.47 4.51 -10.05
N LEU A 46 -4.40 5.17 -10.49
CA LEU A 46 -4.06 6.51 -10.04
C LEU A 46 -5.12 7.49 -10.55
N LEU A 47 -5.95 7.98 -9.63
CA LEU A 47 -7.03 8.94 -9.87
C LEU A 47 -6.83 10.11 -8.90
N PRO A 48 -7.22 11.36 -9.25
CA PRO A 48 -7.10 12.50 -8.35
C PRO A 48 -7.80 12.29 -6.99
N SER A 49 -8.90 11.55 -6.98
CA SER A 49 -9.64 11.18 -5.76
C SER A 49 -8.94 10.11 -4.91
N ARG A 50 -7.92 9.44 -5.44
CA ARG A 50 -7.16 8.36 -4.80
C ARG A 50 -5.71 8.76 -4.53
N THR A 51 -5.25 9.89 -5.06
CA THR A 51 -3.98 10.51 -4.70
C THR A 51 -3.97 10.85 -3.22
N GLY A 52 -2.99 10.32 -2.48
CA GLY A 52 -2.88 10.54 -1.03
C GLY A 52 -3.86 9.71 -0.18
N LEU A 53 -4.39 8.60 -0.70
CA LEU A 53 -5.17 7.64 0.10
C LEU A 53 -4.44 7.24 1.39
N LEU A 54 -3.14 6.96 1.27
CA LEU A 54 -2.24 6.86 2.41
C LEU A 54 -1.45 8.17 2.55
N ASN A 55 -1.72 8.88 3.64
CA ASN A 55 -1.17 10.17 4.00
C ASN A 55 -0.88 10.19 5.51
N ASP A 56 -0.40 11.29 6.07
CA ASP A 56 -0.02 11.34 7.50
C ASP A 56 -1.17 10.98 8.45
N SER A 57 -2.42 11.36 8.13
CA SER A 57 -3.57 11.09 8.98
C SER A 57 -3.99 9.62 8.92
N THR A 58 -3.99 9.00 7.74
CA THR A 58 -4.28 7.56 7.63
C THR A 58 -3.15 6.70 8.18
N PHE A 59 -1.88 7.10 7.98
CA PHE A 59 -0.75 6.45 8.66
C PHE A 59 -0.87 6.54 10.17
N ALA A 60 -1.37 7.63 10.74
CA ALA A 60 -1.57 7.74 12.19
C ALA A 60 -2.54 6.67 12.74
N LEU A 61 -3.57 6.32 11.97
CA LEU A 61 -4.57 5.30 12.30
C LEU A 61 -4.03 3.86 12.15
N CYS A 62 -3.00 3.65 11.33
CA CYS A 62 -2.40 2.35 11.14
C CYS A 62 -1.75 1.79 12.41
N LYS A 63 -1.58 0.48 12.47
CA LYS A 63 -0.72 -0.16 13.49
C LYS A 63 0.71 0.37 13.41
N LYS A 64 1.39 0.45 14.55
CA LYS A 64 2.84 0.69 14.58
C LYS A 64 3.56 -0.54 14.03
N GLY A 65 4.53 -0.33 13.15
CA GLY A 65 5.28 -1.41 12.50
C GLY A 65 4.60 -1.97 11.25
N MET A 66 3.59 -1.27 10.72
CA MET A 66 2.94 -1.67 9.48
C MET A 66 3.91 -1.62 8.28
N ARG A 67 3.67 -2.43 7.25
CA ARG A 67 4.43 -2.40 5.99
C ARG A 67 3.53 -2.14 4.79
N GLY A 68 3.94 -1.30 3.83
CA GLY A 68 3.03 -0.94 2.73
C GLY A 68 3.62 -0.23 1.52
N ILE A 69 2.77 -0.04 0.50
CA ILE A 69 3.11 0.51 -0.83
C ILE A 69 2.37 1.85 -1.00
N VAL A 70 3.08 3.00 -0.97
CA VAL A 70 2.44 4.32 -0.79
C VAL A 70 3.20 5.50 -1.43
N ASP A 71 2.46 6.59 -1.68
CA ASP A 71 2.89 7.97 -1.92
C ASP A 71 4.11 8.45 -1.13
N LYS A 72 4.87 9.34 -1.76
CA LYS A 72 6.26 9.63 -1.43
C LYS A 72 6.47 10.31 -0.07
N GLY A 73 5.69 11.35 0.20
CA GLY A 73 5.99 12.29 1.29
C GLY A 73 5.62 11.75 2.66
N ALA A 74 4.38 11.27 2.78
CA ALA A 74 3.88 10.70 4.03
C ALA A 74 4.58 9.37 4.36
N LEU A 75 4.92 8.57 3.35
CA LEU A 75 5.64 7.32 3.55
C LEU A 75 7.03 7.56 4.14
N LEU A 76 7.80 8.53 3.62
CA LEU A 76 9.13 8.83 4.14
C LEU A 76 9.08 9.21 5.63
N ARG A 77 8.13 10.06 6.02
CA ARG A 77 7.92 10.44 7.43
C ARG A 77 7.46 9.26 8.29
N ALA A 78 6.59 8.41 7.76
CA ALA A 78 6.14 7.19 8.46
C ALA A 78 7.30 6.21 8.68
N LEU A 79 8.21 6.08 7.72
CA LEU A 79 9.43 5.27 7.83
C LEU A 79 10.39 5.84 8.87
N GLN A 80 10.68 7.15 8.78
CA GLN A 80 11.57 7.85 9.72
C GLN A 80 11.07 7.83 11.17
N SER A 81 9.74 7.89 11.37
CA SER A 81 9.14 7.82 12.71
C SER A 81 9.00 6.38 13.26
N GLY A 82 9.31 5.35 12.45
CA GLY A 82 9.10 3.95 12.81
C GLY A 82 7.62 3.55 12.89
N LYS A 83 6.71 4.36 12.34
CA LYS A 83 5.30 4.01 12.18
C LYS A 83 5.14 2.95 11.09
N CYS A 84 5.88 3.12 10.00
CA CYS A 84 6.05 2.14 8.93
C CYS A 84 7.42 1.47 9.09
N GLU A 85 7.45 0.15 9.14
CA GLU A 85 8.69 -0.64 9.27
C GLU A 85 9.31 -1.03 7.94
N GLY A 86 8.60 -0.77 6.83
CA GLY A 86 9.17 -0.96 5.52
C GLY A 86 8.15 -0.82 4.39
N ALA A 87 8.68 -0.54 3.21
CA ALA A 87 7.87 -0.35 2.02
C ALA A 87 8.47 -1.05 0.82
N ALA A 88 7.58 -1.51 -0.08
CA ALA A 88 7.96 -2.05 -1.37
C ALA A 88 7.37 -1.16 -2.46
N LEU A 89 8.21 -0.59 -3.32
CA LEU A 89 7.78 0.36 -4.35
C LEU A 89 8.11 -0.19 -5.75
N PHE A 90 7.10 -0.27 -6.61
CA PHE A 90 7.24 -0.72 -8.00
C PHE A 90 7.07 0.40 -9.02
N ALA A 91 6.48 1.53 -8.61
CA ALA A 91 6.25 2.68 -9.44
C ALA A 91 6.49 3.97 -8.64
N PHE A 92 6.87 5.02 -9.34
CA PHE A 92 7.09 6.35 -8.77
C PHE A 92 6.27 7.40 -9.53
N MET A 93 5.99 8.55 -8.88
CA MET A 93 5.31 9.66 -9.59
C MET A 93 6.13 10.22 -10.76
N GLU A 94 7.46 10.09 -10.68
CA GLU A 94 8.38 10.42 -11.76
C GLU A 94 9.30 9.22 -11.98
N GLU A 95 9.42 8.76 -13.23
CA GLU A 95 10.25 7.61 -13.60
C GLU A 95 11.27 7.99 -14.69
N PRO A 96 12.59 7.89 -14.41
CA PRO A 96 13.21 7.49 -13.15
C PRO A 96 13.05 8.55 -12.04
N PRO A 97 13.01 8.14 -10.75
CA PRO A 97 12.84 9.09 -9.65
C PRO A 97 14.06 10.02 -9.54
N ARG A 98 13.85 11.33 -9.61
CA ARG A 98 14.93 12.32 -9.39
C ARG A 98 15.35 12.45 -7.94
N ASP A 99 14.40 12.26 -7.03
CA ASP A 99 14.66 12.27 -5.59
C ASP A 99 14.66 10.84 -5.06
N HIS A 100 15.81 10.45 -4.54
CA HIS A 100 16.14 9.10 -4.11
C HIS A 100 15.88 8.85 -2.63
N ALA A 101 15.32 9.80 -1.87
CA ALA A 101 15.17 9.66 -0.42
C ALA A 101 14.43 8.38 0.02
N LEU A 102 13.47 7.90 -0.77
CA LEU A 102 12.83 6.59 -0.53
C LEU A 102 13.66 5.43 -1.06
N VAL A 103 14.28 5.57 -2.22
CA VAL A 103 15.09 4.51 -2.84
C VAL A 103 16.29 4.16 -1.95
N ASP A 104 16.87 5.17 -1.31
CA ASP A 104 18.07 5.05 -0.47
C ASP A 104 17.73 4.68 0.99
N HIS A 105 16.45 4.63 1.36
CA HIS A 105 16.04 4.33 2.73
C HIS A 105 16.23 2.83 3.03
N GLU A 106 16.93 2.49 4.13
CA GLU A 106 17.32 1.10 4.47
C GLU A 106 16.14 0.10 4.53
N ASN A 107 14.96 0.57 4.96
CA ASN A 107 13.72 -0.22 5.06
C ASN A 107 12.85 -0.19 3.79
N VAL A 108 13.36 0.33 2.67
CA VAL A 108 12.62 0.38 1.40
C VAL A 108 13.28 -0.56 0.40
N ILE A 109 12.45 -1.39 -0.22
CA ILE A 109 12.83 -2.15 -1.41
C ILE A 109 12.13 -1.54 -2.62
N SER A 110 12.84 -1.30 -3.70
CA SER A 110 12.26 -0.74 -4.92
C SER A 110 12.71 -1.47 -6.17
N CYS A 111 11.84 -1.50 -7.18
CA CYS A 111 12.08 -2.13 -8.46
C CYS A 111 11.56 -1.22 -9.59
N PRO A 112 12.29 -1.06 -10.70
CA PRO A 112 11.89 -0.14 -11.77
C PRO A 112 10.78 -0.75 -12.65
N LEU A 113 9.51 -0.50 -12.31
CA LEU A 113 8.32 -0.85 -13.10
C LEU A 113 8.37 -2.23 -13.78
N LEU A 114 8.71 -3.26 -13.01
CA LEU A 114 8.81 -4.63 -13.51
C LEU A 114 7.52 -5.45 -13.34
N ASP A 115 6.41 -4.82 -12.98
CA ASP A 115 5.13 -5.48 -12.70
C ASP A 115 4.60 -6.30 -13.90
N ALA A 116 4.77 -5.78 -15.11
CA ALA A 116 4.44 -6.47 -16.36
C ALA A 116 5.68 -7.00 -17.13
N SER A 117 6.89 -6.86 -16.59
CA SER A 117 8.14 -7.16 -17.32
C SER A 117 8.50 -8.65 -17.29
N THR A 118 7.64 -9.49 -17.84
CA THR A 118 7.89 -10.94 -18.01
C THR A 118 7.63 -11.38 -19.45
N LYS A 119 8.31 -12.44 -19.93
CA LYS A 119 8.15 -12.96 -21.30
C LYS A 119 6.71 -13.44 -21.62
N LYS A 120 5.88 -13.68 -20.60
CA LYS A 120 4.54 -14.26 -20.73
C LYS A 120 3.40 -13.26 -20.47
N ALA A 121 3.74 -12.05 -20.01
CA ALA A 121 2.78 -10.97 -19.77
C ALA A 121 2.27 -10.41 -21.10
#